data_AF-A0A8T4T6W7-F1
#
_entry.id   AF-A0A8T4T6W7-F1
#
_cell.length_a   1.000
_cell.length_b   1.000
_cell.length_c   1.000
_cell.angle_alpha   90.00
_cell.angle_beta   90.00
_cell.angle_gamma   90.00
#
_symmetry.space_group_name_H-M   'P 1'
#
loop_
_entity.id
_entity.type
_entity.pdbx_description
1 polymer ?
#
loop_
_entity_poly.entity_id
_entity_poly.type
_entity_poly.pdbx_seq_one_letter_code
_entity_poly.pdbx_strand_id
1 'polypeptide(L)'
;MKDVILAVEKLSLSQFDPKQGTGTFKIHFRKDSEQQTFEKQYALSQPEPIVADILKEIKHRGKMEIQDYDDLIGSIFVVRLLDEDNVDEKLFNFIARLCEKIKTMKHMKSHGEYMKLYDEIKIKELRLT
;
A
#
# COMPACT_ATOMS: atom_id res chain seq x y z
N MET A 1 -24.78 15.87 -0.63
CA MET A 1 -23.53 15.19 -1.04
C MET A 1 -22.83 14.80 0.24
N LYS A 2 -22.62 13.51 0.49
CA LYS A 2 -21.83 13.04 1.64
C LYS A 2 -20.42 12.75 1.13
N ASP A 3 -19.42 13.37 1.72
CA ASP A 3 -18.02 13.06 1.49
C ASP A 3 -17.62 11.90 2.40
N VAL A 4 -17.03 10.85 1.82
CA VAL A 4 -16.39 9.77 2.57
C VAL A 4 -14.89 10.03 2.55
N ILE A 5 -14.31 10.23 3.73
CA ILE A 5 -12.89 10.54 3.87
C ILE A 5 -12.13 9.26 4.20
N LEU A 6 -11.18 8.92 3.34
CA LEU A 6 -10.25 7.80 3.53
C LEU A 6 -8.88 8.35 3.95
N ALA A 7 -8.30 7.83 5.02
CA ALA A 7 -6.94 8.18 5.45
C ALA A 7 -6.07 6.92 5.46
N VAL A 8 -4.98 6.91 4.70
CA VAL A 8 -4.01 5.80 4.74
C VAL A 8 -3.09 6.03 5.94
N GLU A 9 -3.09 5.10 6.88
CA GLU A 9 -2.38 5.28 8.16
C GLU A 9 -0.99 4.65 8.11
N LYS A 10 -0.93 3.41 7.61
CA LYS A 10 0.27 2.59 7.66
C LYS A 10 0.31 1.60 6.50
N LEU A 11 1.51 1.36 6.01
CA LEU A 11 1.81 0.28 5.09
C LEU A 11 3.01 -0.52 5.65
N SER A 12 2.86 -1.84 5.76
CA SER A 12 3.92 -2.71 6.28
C SER A 12 4.09 -3.95 5.42
N LEU A 13 5.33 -4.38 5.24
CA LEU A 13 5.62 -5.64 4.57
C LEU A 13 5.39 -6.80 5.55
N SER A 14 4.38 -7.64 5.31
CA SER A 14 4.08 -8.81 6.15
C SER A 14 4.88 -10.04 5.73
N GLN A 15 5.11 -10.22 4.43
CA GLN A 15 5.90 -11.32 3.88
C GLN A 15 6.75 -10.84 2.72
N PHE A 16 7.92 -11.45 2.54
CA PHE A 16 8.84 -11.14 1.46
C PHE A 16 9.47 -12.41 0.89
N ASP A 17 9.24 -12.67 -0.39
CA ASP A 17 9.90 -13.72 -1.16
C ASP A 17 11.02 -13.09 -2.01
N PRO A 18 12.29 -13.24 -1.62
CA PRO A 18 13.40 -12.66 -2.36
C PRO A 18 13.74 -13.42 -3.64
N LYS A 19 13.31 -14.70 -3.79
CA LYS A 19 13.53 -15.48 -5.02
C LYS A 19 12.61 -14.98 -6.12
N GLN A 20 11.34 -14.77 -5.80
CA GLN A 20 10.37 -14.22 -6.75
C GLN A 20 10.42 -12.69 -6.83
N GLY A 21 11.00 -12.02 -5.83
CA GLY A 21 10.97 -10.56 -5.72
C GLY A 21 9.56 -10.05 -5.45
N THR A 22 8.79 -10.78 -4.66
CA THR A 22 7.41 -10.43 -4.32
C THR A 22 7.30 -10.07 -2.84
N GLY A 23 6.46 -9.08 -2.52
CA GLY A 23 6.18 -8.66 -1.17
C GLY A 23 4.68 -8.65 -0.91
N THR A 24 4.26 -9.21 0.22
CA THR A 24 2.89 -9.06 0.73
C THR A 24 2.85 -7.85 1.62
N PHE A 25 2.05 -6.87 1.25
CA PHE A 25 1.87 -5.64 2.00
C PHE A 25 0.56 -5.68 2.73
N LYS A 26 0.61 -5.26 3.99
CA LYS A 26 -0.55 -4.99 4.83
C LYS A 26 -0.77 -3.49 4.87
N ILE A 27 -1.92 -3.06 4.35
CA ILE A 27 -2.31 -1.65 4.25
C ILE A 27 -3.37 -1.40 5.31
N HIS A 28 -3.11 -0.44 6.18
CA HIS A 28 -4.03 0.05 7.18
C HIS A 28 -4.56 1.41 6.73
N PHE A 29 -5.87 1.53 6.65
CA PHE A 29 -6.53 2.78 6.31
C PHE A 29 -7.75 2.98 7.20
N ARG A 30 -8.12 4.23 7.42
CA ARG A 30 -9.32 4.62 8.16
C ARG A 30 -10.34 5.13 7.16
N LYS A 31 -11.59 4.71 7.36
CA LYS A 31 -12.75 5.31 6.73
C LYS A 31 -13.57 5.96 7.83
N ASP A 32 -13.68 7.28 7.80
CA ASP A 32 -14.31 8.10 8.84
C ASP A 32 -13.71 7.84 10.24
N SER A 33 -14.18 6.81 10.96
CA SER A 33 -13.67 6.40 12.29
C SER A 33 -13.37 4.90 12.41
N GLU A 34 -13.60 4.11 11.35
CA GLU A 34 -13.38 2.68 11.36
C GLU A 34 -12.03 2.34 10.71
N GLN A 35 -11.22 1.56 11.43
CA GLN A 35 -9.97 1.05 10.91
C GLN A 35 -10.23 -0.18 10.05
N GLN A 36 -9.77 -0.12 8.82
CA GLN A 36 -9.79 -1.22 7.89
C GLN A 36 -8.38 -1.64 7.53
N THR A 37 -8.23 -2.91 7.17
CA THR A 37 -6.95 -3.46 6.77
C THR A 37 -7.15 -4.48 5.69
N PHE A 38 -6.26 -4.49 4.71
CA PHE A 38 -6.19 -5.57 3.73
C PHE A 38 -4.73 -5.93 3.45
N GLU A 39 -4.54 -7.14 2.95
CA GLU A 39 -3.25 -7.63 2.50
C GLU A 39 -3.30 -7.88 1.00
N LYS A 40 -2.24 -7.48 0.29
CA LYS A 40 -2.11 -7.73 -1.15
C LYS A 40 -0.65 -7.97 -1.50
N GLN A 41 -0.43 -8.94 -2.39
CA GLN A 41 0.89 -9.31 -2.86
C GLN A 41 1.23 -8.53 -4.12
N TYR A 42 2.45 -8.00 -4.17
CA TYR A 42 2.98 -7.25 -5.31
C TYR A 42 4.33 -7.80 -5.75
N ALA A 43 4.55 -7.84 -7.06
CA ALA A 43 5.88 -8.01 -7.62
C ALA A 43 6.63 -6.67 -7.49
N LEU A 44 7.73 -6.65 -6.74
CA LEU A 44 8.51 -5.45 -6.45
C LEU A 44 9.50 -5.17 -7.58
N SER A 45 8.94 -4.91 -8.77
CA SER A 45 9.67 -4.57 -10.00
C SER A 45 9.56 -3.10 -10.37
N GLN A 46 8.36 -2.52 -10.25
CA GLN A 46 8.07 -1.13 -10.61
C GLN A 46 7.15 -0.49 -9.55
N PRO A 47 7.50 0.71 -9.04
CA PRO A 47 6.72 1.35 -7.99
C PRO A 47 5.37 1.89 -8.45
N GLU A 48 5.28 2.50 -9.63
CA GLU A 48 4.08 3.17 -10.14
C GLU A 48 2.84 2.25 -10.18
N PRO A 49 2.89 1.04 -10.77
CA PRO A 49 1.70 0.17 -10.82
C PRO A 49 1.27 -0.32 -9.44
N ILE A 50 2.20 -0.43 -8.49
CA ILE A 50 1.90 -0.85 -7.12
C ILE A 50 1.15 0.26 -6.39
N VAL A 51 1.66 1.50 -6.44
CA VAL A 51 1.01 2.64 -5.78
C VAL A 51 -0.37 2.89 -6.37
N ALA A 52 -0.49 2.91 -7.71
CA ALA A 52 -1.76 3.10 -8.39
C ALA A 52 -2.80 2.03 -8.01
N ASP A 53 -2.38 0.76 -7.91
CA ASP A 53 -3.26 -0.33 -7.49
C ASP A 53 -3.67 -0.22 -6.02
N ILE A 54 -2.75 0.14 -5.11
CA ILE A 54 -3.06 0.37 -3.69
C ILE A 54 -4.12 1.47 -3.54
N LEU A 55 -3.90 2.63 -4.18
CA LEU A 55 -4.84 3.76 -4.11
C LEU A 55 -6.20 3.41 -4.72
N LYS A 56 -6.20 2.67 -5.84
CA LYS A 56 -7.43 2.17 -6.48
C LYS A 56 -8.19 1.20 -5.58
N GLU A 57 -7.48 0.27 -4.93
CA GLU A 57 -8.07 -0.73 -4.02
C GLU A 57 -8.69 -0.05 -2.78
N ILE A 58 -7.99 0.92 -2.19
CA ILE A 58 -8.50 1.71 -1.05
C ILE A 58 -9.79 2.44 -1.45
N LYS A 59 -9.78 3.13 -2.60
CA LYS A 59 -10.97 3.81 -3.13
C LYS A 59 -12.10 2.83 -3.45
N HIS A 60 -11.78 1.64 -3.96
CA HIS A 60 -12.79 0.62 -4.28
C HIS A 60 -13.46 0.07 -3.03
N ARG A 61 -12.68 -0.30 -2.00
CA ARG A 61 -13.21 -0.77 -0.70
C ARG A 61 -14.03 0.32 0.00
N GLY A 62 -13.58 1.57 -0.07
CA GLY A 62 -14.35 2.71 0.39
C GLY A 62 -15.72 2.85 -0.28
N LYS A 63 -15.84 2.48 -1.57
CA LYS A 63 -17.10 2.51 -2.34
C LYS A 63 -18.00 1.30 -2.11
N MET A 64 -17.46 0.09 -1.97
CA MET A 64 -18.26 -1.13 -1.84
C MET A 64 -19.18 -1.09 -0.61
N GLU A 65 -18.66 -0.67 0.52
CA GLU A 65 -19.46 -0.52 1.75
C GLU A 65 -20.53 0.58 1.66
N ILE A 66 -20.47 1.50 0.69
CA ILE A 66 -21.55 2.49 0.51
C ILE A 66 -22.77 1.81 -0.13
N GLN A 67 -22.54 0.80 -0.98
CA GLN A 67 -23.62 0.06 -1.66
C GLN A 67 -24.42 -0.82 -0.70
N ASP A 68 -23.79 -1.34 0.36
CA ASP A 68 -24.47 -2.17 1.37
C ASP A 68 -25.43 -1.37 2.27
N TYR A 69 -25.28 -0.04 2.36
CA TYR A 69 -26.09 0.81 3.24
C TYR A 69 -27.26 1.51 2.55
N ASP A 70 -27.27 1.61 1.22
CA ASP A 70 -28.26 2.41 0.50
C ASP A 70 -28.70 1.72 -0.81
N ASP A 71 -29.67 0.82 -0.68
CA ASP A 71 -30.61 0.43 -1.75
C ASP A 71 -31.56 1.60 -2.13
N LEU A 72 -31.25 2.84 -1.71
CA LEU A 72 -32.01 4.06 -2.02
C LEU A 72 -31.27 4.95 -3.01
N ILE A 73 -31.72 4.83 -4.26
CA ILE A 73 -31.76 5.83 -5.33
C ILE A 73 -31.46 7.27 -4.83
N GLY A 74 -30.31 7.84 -5.22
CA GLY A 74 -30.12 9.29 -5.35
C GLY A 74 -28.94 9.95 -4.63
N SER A 75 -28.22 9.24 -3.75
CA SER A 75 -27.11 9.85 -3.01
C SER A 75 -25.80 9.79 -3.81
N ILE A 76 -25.38 10.91 -4.41
CA ILE A 76 -24.02 11.05 -4.96
C ILE A 76 -23.04 11.12 -3.77
N PHE A 77 -22.29 10.04 -3.55
CA PHE A 77 -21.18 9.99 -2.62
C PHE A 77 -19.87 10.30 -3.34
N VAL A 78 -19.04 11.15 -2.74
CA VAL A 78 -17.69 11.44 -3.24
C VAL A 78 -16.70 10.81 -2.26
N VAL A 79 -15.90 9.87 -2.75
CA VAL A 79 -14.83 9.24 -1.97
C VAL A 79 -13.55 10.03 -2.21
N ARG A 80 -12.98 10.60 -1.14
CA ARG A 80 -11.73 11.36 -1.19
C ARG A 80 -10.69 10.73 -0.28
N LEU A 81 -9.46 10.66 -0.77
CA LEU A 81 -8.32 10.34 0.07
C LEU A 81 -7.83 11.64 0.73
N LEU A 82 -7.62 11.61 2.04
CA LEU A 82 -7.01 12.71 2.76
C LEU A 82 -5.56 12.84 2.31
N ASP A 83 -5.17 14.04 1.89
CA ASP A 83 -3.80 14.38 1.48
C ASP A 83 -3.25 13.45 0.38
N GLU A 84 -4.07 13.23 -0.67
CA GLU A 84 -3.80 12.26 -1.74
C GLU A 84 -2.40 12.42 -2.37
N ASP A 85 -2.01 13.65 -2.70
CA ASP A 85 -0.71 13.93 -3.33
C ASP A 85 0.47 13.54 -2.41
N ASN A 86 0.38 13.87 -1.12
CA ASN A 86 1.41 13.52 -0.14
C ASN A 86 1.47 12.01 0.13
N VAL A 87 0.31 11.34 0.16
CA VAL A 87 0.25 9.89 0.33
C VAL A 87 0.82 9.18 -0.89
N ASP A 88 0.47 9.62 -2.10
CA ASP A 88 1.01 9.09 -3.35
C ASP A 88 2.54 9.21 -3.38
N GLU A 89 3.07 10.40 -3.08
CA GLU A 89 4.52 10.64 -3.05
C GLU A 89 5.23 9.77 -2.00
N LYS A 90 4.70 9.67 -0.78
CA LYS A 90 5.28 8.83 0.28
C LYS A 90 5.26 7.35 -0.08
N LEU A 91 4.15 6.87 -0.66
CA LEU A 91 4.03 5.50 -1.13
C LEU A 91 5.02 5.22 -2.26
N PHE A 92 5.09 6.10 -3.25
CA PHE A 92 6.03 6.00 -4.36
C PHE A 92 7.47 5.90 -3.87
N ASN A 93 7.90 6.85 -3.04
CA ASN A 93 9.25 6.88 -2.49
C ASN A 93 9.57 5.62 -1.67
N PHE A 94 8.61 5.12 -0.90
CA PHE A 94 8.80 3.91 -0.11
C PHE A 94 8.95 2.66 -1.00
N ILE A 95 8.05 2.47 -1.96
CA ILE A 95 8.06 1.31 -2.85
C ILE A 95 9.26 1.38 -3.81
N ALA A 96 9.62 2.55 -4.33
CA ALA A 96 10.78 2.74 -5.19
C ALA A 96 12.07 2.26 -4.48
N ARG A 97 12.27 2.67 -3.22
CA ARG A 97 13.39 2.21 -2.40
C ARG A 97 13.38 0.69 -2.20
N LEU A 98 12.22 0.06 -2.06
CA LEU A 98 12.12 -1.40 -1.95
C LEU A 98 12.50 -2.10 -3.27
N CYS A 99 11.96 -1.62 -4.39
CA CYS A 99 12.29 -2.14 -5.73
C CYS A 99 13.80 -2.03 -6.02
N GLU A 100 14.44 -0.91 -5.67
CA GLU A 100 15.88 -0.71 -5.80
C GLU A 100 16.68 -1.70 -4.93
N LYS A 101 16.33 -1.84 -3.65
CA LYS A 101 17.01 -2.78 -2.75
C LYS A 101 16.92 -4.22 -3.26
N ILE A 102 15.77 -4.62 -3.81
CA ILE A 102 15.57 -5.97 -4.36
C ILE A 102 16.40 -6.16 -5.63
N LYS A 103 16.46 -5.14 -6.49
CA LYS A 103 17.33 -5.16 -7.67
C LYS A 103 18.79 -5.35 -7.25
N THR A 104 19.26 -4.62 -6.23
CA THR A 104 20.62 -4.78 -5.71
C THR A 104 20.85 -6.17 -5.12
N MET A 105 19.89 -6.71 -4.35
CA MET A 105 19.99 -8.07 -3.80
C MET A 105 20.20 -9.14 -4.88
N LYS A 106 19.52 -9.03 -6.03
CA LYS A 106 19.65 -9.99 -7.14
C LYS A 106 21.05 -10.02 -7.75
N HIS A 107 21.83 -8.95 -7.60
CA HIS A 107 23.19 -8.84 -8.13
C HIS A 107 24.28 -9.01 -7.07
N MET A 108 23.92 -9.15 -5.79
CA MET A 108 24.86 -9.35 -4.69
C MET A 108 25.45 -10.76 -4.73
N LYS A 109 26.79 -10.84 -4.69
CA LYS A 109 27.55 -12.09 -4.56
C LYS A 109 27.93 -12.41 -3.11
N SER A 110 27.93 -11.39 -2.24
CA SER A 110 28.26 -11.53 -0.82
C SER A 110 27.06 -12.02 -0.03
N HIS A 111 27.18 -13.21 0.58
CA HIS A 111 26.11 -13.80 1.39
C HIS A 111 25.76 -12.94 2.62
N GLY A 112 26.78 -12.35 3.27
CA GLY A 112 26.57 -11.52 4.45
C GLY A 112 25.86 -10.20 4.15
N GLU A 113 26.20 -9.55 3.03
CA GLU A 113 25.51 -8.33 2.60
C GLU A 113 24.08 -8.61 2.14
N TYR A 114 23.88 -9.76 1.48
CA TYR A 114 22.55 -10.22 1.10
C TYR A 114 21.64 -10.43 2.31
N MET A 115 22.11 -11.11 3.35
CA MET A 115 21.33 -11.35 4.58
C MET A 115 20.97 -10.03 5.29
N LYS A 116 21.92 -9.10 5.40
CA LYS A 116 21.65 -7.77 5.97
C LYS A 116 20.55 -7.04 5.20
N LEU A 117 20.65 -7.02 3.88
CA LEU A 117 19.67 -6.33 3.03
C LEU A 117 18.30 -7.02 3.06
N TYR A 118 18.26 -8.35 3.15
CA TYR A 118 17.03 -9.12 3.35
C TYR A 118 16.33 -8.75 4.67
N ASP A 119 17.08 -8.72 5.78
CA ASP A 119 16.53 -8.36 7.09
C ASP A 119 16.00 -6.92 7.11
N GLU A 120 16.72 -5.98 6.47
CA GLU A 120 16.27 -4.60 6.32
C GLU A 120 14.96 -4.46 5.55
N ILE A 121 14.72 -5.31 4.53
CA ILE A 121 13.49 -5.28 3.73
C ILE A 121 12.36 -5.92 4.53
N LYS A 122 12.61 -7.06 5.19
CA LYS A 122 11.58 -7.86 5.86
C LYS A 122 10.83 -7.10 6.96
N ILE A 123 11.46 -6.13 7.62
CA ILE A 123 10.86 -5.35 8.72
C ILE A 123 10.39 -3.95 8.31
N LYS A 124 10.38 -3.63 7.01
CA LYS A 124 10.06 -2.28 6.54
C LYS A 124 8.59 -1.94 6.78
N GLU A 125 8.39 -0.81 7.46
CA GLU A 125 7.10 -0.13 7.58
C GLU A 125 7.18 1.33 7.13
N LEU A 126 6.05 1.84 6.66
CA LEU A 126 5.79 3.23 6.34
C LEU A 126 4.62 3.70 7.20
N ARG A 127 4.83 4.80 7.92
CA ARG A 127 3.75 5.54 8.60
C ARG A 127 3.44 6.78 7.79
N LEU A 128 2.16 6.97 7.50
CA LEU A 128 1.67 8.04 6.63
C LEU A 128 0.96 9.14 7.43
N THR A 129 0.62 8.85 8.69
CA THR A 129 0.04 9.75 9.70
C THR A 129 1.00 9.96 10.87
#